data_AF-A0A3D4TLN6-F1
#
_entry.id   AF-A0A3D4TLN6-F1
#
_cell.length_a   1.000
_cell.length_b   1.000
_cell.length_c   1.000
_cell.angle_alpha   90.00
_cell.angle_beta   90.00
_cell.angle_gamma   90.00
#
_symmetry.space_group_name_H-M   'P 1'
#
loop_
_entity.id
_entity.type
_entity.pdbx_description
1 polymer ?
#
loop_
_entity_poly.entity_id
_entity_poly.type
_entity_poly.pdbx_seq_one_letter_code
_entity_poly.pdbx_strand_id
1 'polypeptide(L)'
;ERLQKTLPAGMQLRKVSDQPQSVEESVGEFVQVLTEAVVIVLLVSFFSLGLRTGLVVGVTIPLVLAMTFFVMHYFDIGLHKISLGALVLALGLLVDDA
;
A
#
# COMPACT_ATOMS: atom_id res chain seq x y z
N GLU A 1 -9.35 11.31 -24.50
CA GLU A 1 -10.51 11.16 -25.42
C GLU A 1 -10.77 12.35 -26.35
N ARG A 2 -10.42 13.60 -26.00
CA ARG A 2 -10.71 14.77 -26.85
C ARG A 2 -9.92 14.85 -28.17
N LEU A 3 -8.75 14.22 -28.27
CA LEU A 3 -7.85 14.30 -29.43
C LEU A 3 -8.20 13.35 -30.59
N GLN A 4 -9.00 12.29 -30.36
CA GLN A 4 -9.35 11.35 -31.43
C GLN A 4 -10.30 11.96 -32.47
N LYS A 5 -11.12 12.95 -32.06
CA LYS A 5 -12.13 13.59 -32.94
C LYS A 5 -11.54 14.55 -33.97
N THR A 6 -10.27 14.91 -33.84
CA THR A 6 -9.57 15.82 -34.76
C THR A 6 -8.60 15.10 -35.69
N LEU A 7 -8.55 13.76 -35.65
CA LEU A 7 -7.62 12.98 -36.45
C LEU A 7 -8.14 12.83 -37.90
N PRO A 8 -7.31 13.11 -38.92
CA PRO A 8 -7.66 12.87 -40.31
C PRO A 8 -7.86 11.37 -40.57
N ALA A 9 -8.72 11.05 -41.56
CA ALA A 9 -9.07 9.68 -41.90
C ALA A 9 -7.82 8.83 -42.18
N GLY A 10 -7.64 7.75 -41.40
CA GLY A 10 -6.50 6.84 -41.49
C GLY A 10 -5.49 6.90 -40.34
N MET A 11 -5.56 7.90 -39.45
CA MET A 11 -4.70 7.96 -38.25
C MET A 11 -5.34 7.26 -37.04
N GLN A 12 -4.67 6.25 -36.49
CA GLN A 12 -5.06 5.59 -35.24
C GLN A 12 -4.17 6.06 -34.08
N LEU A 13 -4.78 6.70 -33.07
CA LEU A 13 -4.09 7.04 -31.84
C LEU A 13 -3.96 5.79 -30.97
N ARG A 14 -2.75 5.20 -30.88
CA ARG A 14 -2.45 4.07 -29.99
C ARG A 14 -1.64 4.62 -28.81
N LYS A 15 -2.10 4.40 -27.57
CA LYS A 15 -1.28 4.68 -26.37
C LYS A 15 -0.11 3.69 -26.39
N VAL A 16 1.13 4.18 -26.56
CA VAL A 16 2.33 3.32 -26.69
C VAL A 16 2.92 2.97 -25.33
N SER A 17 2.81 3.86 -24.35
CA SER A 17 3.20 3.63 -22.96
C SER A 17 2.30 4.43 -22.04
N ASP A 18 1.75 3.78 -21.02
CA ASP A 18 0.91 4.39 -20.00
C ASP A 18 1.61 4.25 -18.64
N GLN A 19 2.63 5.10 -18.44
CA GLN A 19 3.42 5.14 -17.22
C GLN A 19 2.56 5.28 -15.93
N PRO A 20 1.49 6.10 -15.91
CA PRO A 20 0.61 6.20 -14.74
C PRO A 20 -0.11 4.88 -14.42
N GLN A 21 -0.60 4.17 -15.45
CA GLN A 21 -1.28 2.89 -15.29
C GLN A 21 -0.35 1.84 -14.68
N SER A 22 0.90 1.77 -15.15
CA SER A 22 1.89 0.82 -14.62
C SER A 22 2.32 1.14 -13.17
N VAL A 23 2.28 2.42 -12.77
CA VAL A 23 2.51 2.83 -11.38
C VAL A 23 1.34 2.43 -10.48
N GLU A 24 0.10 2.66 -10.91
CA GLU A 24 -1.11 2.32 -10.17
C GLU A 24 -1.22 0.80 -9.94
N GLU A 25 -0.94 0.00 -10.98
CA GLU A 25 -0.91 -1.46 -10.90
C GLU A 25 0.16 -1.94 -9.90
N SER A 26 1.36 -1.36 -9.95
CA SER A 26 2.41 -1.72 -9.00
C SER A 26 2.09 -1.29 -7.56
N VAL A 27 1.44 -0.14 -7.37
CA VAL A 27 1.00 0.31 -6.03
C VAL A 27 -0.02 -0.67 -5.45
N GLY A 28 -0.95 -1.14 -6.28
CA GLY A 28 -1.91 -2.19 -5.89
C GLY A 28 -1.21 -3.48 -5.44
N GLU A 29 -0.23 -3.96 -6.20
CA GLU A 29 0.57 -5.13 -5.84
C GLU A 29 1.30 -4.95 -4.51
N PHE A 30 1.91 -3.78 -4.28
CA PHE A 30 2.58 -3.48 -3.01
C PHE A 30 1.61 -3.46 -1.82
N VAL A 31 0.42 -2.87 -2.00
CA VAL A 31 -0.61 -2.86 -0.94
C VAL A 31 -1.09 -4.28 -0.63
N GLN A 32 -1.21 -5.15 -1.64
CA GLN A 32 -1.52 -6.55 -1.44
C GLN A 32 -0.43 -7.25 -0.61
N VAL A 33 0.84 -7.10 -0.98
CA VAL A 33 1.96 -7.70 -0.25
C VAL A 33 2.04 -7.17 1.19
N LEU A 34 1.80 -5.86 1.41
CA LEU A 34 1.73 -5.27 2.75
C LEU A 34 0.62 -5.92 3.58
N THR A 35 -0.55 -6.12 2.98
CA THR A 35 -1.70 -6.75 3.66
C THR A 35 -1.39 -8.20 4.01
N GLU A 36 -0.80 -8.97 3.10
CA GLU A 36 -0.35 -10.34 3.37
C GLU A 36 0.67 -10.38 4.52
N ALA A 37 1.64 -9.46 4.53
CA ALA A 37 2.64 -9.37 5.61
C ALA A 37 2.00 -9.07 6.97
N VAL A 38 1.08 -8.10 7.04
CA VAL A 38 0.33 -7.78 8.27
C VAL A 38 -0.43 -9.01 8.78
N VAL A 39 -1.14 -9.71 7.89
CA VAL A 39 -1.91 -10.90 8.27
C VAL A 39 -1.00 -12.00 8.82
N ILE A 40 0.15 -12.26 8.19
CA ILE A 40 1.11 -13.26 8.66
C ILE A 40 1.63 -12.88 10.05
N VAL A 41 2.02 -11.63 10.25
CA VAL A 41 2.50 -11.12 11.55
C VAL A 41 1.45 -11.30 12.64
N LEU A 42 0.19 -10.97 12.34
CA LEU A 42 -0.91 -11.15 13.30
C LEU A 42 -1.10 -12.61 13.65
N LEU A 43 -1.13 -13.50 12.66
CA LEU A 43 -1.24 -14.94 12.89
C LEU A 43 -0.09 -15.44 13.77
N VAL A 44 1.16 -15.14 13.41
CA VAL A 44 2.34 -15.57 14.17
C VAL A 44 2.31 -15.01 15.60
N SER A 45 1.94 -13.74 15.78
CA SER A 45 1.82 -13.11 17.10
C SER A 45 0.76 -13.78 17.98
N PHE A 46 -0.40 -14.10 17.42
CA PHE A 46 -1.45 -14.82 18.15
C PHE A 46 -1.02 -16.22 18.59
N PHE A 47 -0.29 -16.95 17.73
CA PHE A 47 0.24 -18.27 18.05
C PHE A 47 1.41 -18.22 19.03
N SER A 48 2.28 -17.21 18.93
CA SER A 48 3.51 -17.10 19.74
C SER A 48 3.24 -16.53 21.14
N LEU A 49 2.48 -15.44 21.23
CA LEU A 49 2.30 -14.67 22.47
C LEU A 49 1.00 -15.00 23.23
N GLY A 50 0.13 -15.83 22.64
CA GLY A 50 -1.18 -16.18 23.19
C GLY A 50 -2.26 -15.10 23.02
N LEU A 51 -3.48 -15.43 23.45
CA LEU A 51 -4.68 -14.63 23.14
C LEU A 51 -4.67 -13.19 23.67
N ARG A 52 -4.14 -12.95 24.87
CA ARG A 52 -4.20 -11.61 25.49
C ARG A 52 -3.24 -10.63 24.80
N THR A 53 -1.98 -11.05 24.67
CA THR A 53 -0.91 -10.25 24.06
C THR A 53 -1.11 -10.13 22.55
N GLY A 54 -1.54 -11.22 21.88
CA GLY A 54 -1.87 -11.20 20.46
C GLY A 54 -3.01 -10.24 20.11
N LEU A 55 -4.01 -10.09 20.98
CA LEU A 55 -5.09 -9.12 20.76
C LEU A 55 -4.60 -7.67 20.85
N VAL A 56 -3.65 -7.38 21.75
CA VAL A 56 -3.03 -6.05 21.86
C VAL A 56 -2.32 -5.70 20.56
N VAL A 57 -1.44 -6.58 20.08
CA VAL A 57 -0.72 -6.41 18.79
C VAL A 57 -1.72 -6.30 17.63
N GLY A 58 -2.78 -7.11 17.66
CA GLY A 58 -3.88 -7.12 16.70
C GLY A 58 -4.62 -5.80 16.53
N VAL A 59 -4.72 -5.01 17.59
CA VAL A 59 -5.34 -3.68 17.55
C VAL A 59 -4.30 -2.60 17.25
N THR A 60 -3.09 -2.73 17.79
CA THR A 60 -2.02 -1.73 17.63
C THR A 60 -1.58 -1.59 16.17
N ILE A 61 -1.40 -2.69 15.44
CA ILE A 61 -0.92 -2.62 14.05
C ILE A 61 -1.88 -1.85 13.14
N PRO A 62 -3.19 -2.19 13.05
CA PRO A 62 -4.13 -1.41 12.26
C PRO A 62 -4.25 0.04 12.71
N LEU A 63 -4.17 0.29 14.03
CA LEU A 63 -4.27 1.64 14.58
C LEU A 63 -3.09 2.52 14.14
N VAL A 64 -1.86 2.01 14.20
CA VAL A 64 -0.66 2.74 13.76
C VAL A 64 -0.69 2.97 12.24
N LEU A 65 -1.11 1.99 11.45
CA LEU A 65 -1.28 2.17 10.00
C LEU A 65 -2.34 3.22 9.67
N ALA A 66 -3.48 3.20 10.36
CA ALA A 66 -4.53 4.19 10.19
C ALA A 66 -4.05 5.60 10.54
N MET A 67 -3.32 5.77 11.65
CA MET A 67 -2.70 7.04 12.00
C MET A 67 -1.66 7.48 10.95
N THR A 68 -0.86 6.55 10.44
CA THR A 68 0.14 6.88 9.40
C THR A 68 -0.53 7.35 8.11
N PHE A 69 -1.57 6.66 7.64
CA PHE A 69 -2.33 7.10 6.47
C PHE A 69 -3.06 8.42 6.70
N PHE A 70 -3.59 8.65 7.91
CA PHE A 70 -4.19 9.94 8.27
C PHE A 70 -3.17 11.08 8.19
N VAL A 71 -1.97 10.89 8.73
CA VAL A 71 -0.87 11.86 8.67
C VAL A 71 -0.43 12.08 7.21
N MET A 72 -0.24 11.01 6.44
CA MET A 72 0.09 11.11 5.02
C MET A 72 -0.95 11.92 4.25
N HIS A 73 -2.25 11.67 4.51
CA HIS A 73 -3.33 12.42 3.90
C HIS A 73 -3.31 13.91 4.31
N TYR A 74 -3.06 14.20 5.59
CA TYR A 74 -2.96 15.57 6.10
C TYR A 74 -1.80 16.36 5.47
N PHE A 75 -0.68 15.70 5.17
CA PHE A 75 0.49 16.31 4.52
C PHE A 75 0.49 16.18 2.98
N ASP A 76 -0.62 15.75 2.36
CA ASP A 76 -0.73 15.51 0.91
C ASP A 76 0.36 14.55 0.36
N ILE A 77 0.83 13.62 1.18
CA ILE A 77 1.81 12.59 0.79
C ILE A 77 1.07 11.43 0.14
N GLY A 78 1.30 11.24 -1.16
CA GLY A 78 0.71 10.15 -1.93
C GLY A 78 1.22 8.76 -1.54
N LEU A 79 0.51 7.73 -1.99
CA LEU A 79 0.98 6.34 -1.95
C LEU A 79 1.78 6.03 -3.22
N HIS A 80 3.08 5.83 -3.04
CA HIS A 80 4.03 5.47 -4.08
C HIS A 80 4.87 4.27 -3.62
N LYS A 81 5.58 3.63 -4.55
CA LYS A 81 6.48 2.50 -4.27
C LYS A 81 7.44 2.76 -3.09
N ILE A 82 8.00 3.98 -3.02
CA ILE A 82 8.95 4.36 -1.97
C ILE A 82 8.25 4.47 -0.60
N SER A 83 7.08 5.09 -0.53
CA SER A 83 6.33 5.22 0.73
C SER A 83 5.78 3.87 1.20
N LEU A 84 5.36 3.00 0.28
CA LEU A 84 4.94 1.63 0.60
C LEU A 84 6.11 0.80 1.13
N GLY A 85 7.29 0.92 0.51
CA GLY A 85 8.52 0.28 1.03
C GLY A 85 8.86 0.77 2.44
N ALA A 86 8.74 2.08 2.70
CA ALA A 86 8.95 2.64 4.03
C ALA A 86 7.93 2.13 5.06
N LEU A 87 6.65 1.99 4.68
CA LEU A 87 5.60 1.42 5.53
C LEU A 87 5.88 -0.04 5.91
N VAL A 88 6.32 -0.87 4.96
CA VAL A 88 6.68 -2.27 5.22
C VAL A 88 7.85 -2.36 6.19
N LEU A 89 8.91 -1.55 5.99
CA LEU A 89 10.06 -1.52 6.90
C LEU A 89 9.69 -1.03 8.29
N ALA A 90 8.91 0.05 8.39
CA ALA A 90 8.45 0.60 9.65
C ALA A 90 7.55 -0.38 10.41
N LEU A 91 6.68 -1.12 9.71
CA LEU A 91 5.86 -2.17 10.30
C LEU A 91 6.73 -3.30 10.87
N GLY A 92 7.76 -3.73 10.14
CA GLY A 92 8.71 -4.74 10.62
C GLY A 92 9.40 -4.30 11.92
N LEU A 93 9.89 -3.06 11.96
CA LEU A 93 10.51 -2.49 13.16
C LEU A 93 9.52 -2.32 14.32
N LEU A 94 8.28 -1.91 14.04
CA LEU A 94 7.24 -1.75 15.06
C LEU A 94 6.91 -3.09 15.74
N VAL A 95 6.84 -4.16 14.96
CA VAL A 95 6.52 -5.51 15.46
C VAL A 95 7.67 -6.12 16.24
N ASP A 96 8.91 -5.82 15.87
CA ASP A 96 10.07 -6.24 16.67
C ASP A 96 10.08 -5.60 18.07
N ASP A 97 9.51 -4.39 18.21
CA ASP A 97 9.50 -3.63 19.47
C ASP A 97 8.19 -3.75 20.28
N ALA A 98 7.11 -4.26 19.68
CA ALA A 98 5.76 -4.38 20.26
C ALA A 98 5.45 -5.76 20.86
#